data_AF-A0A1W9MYR3-F1
#
_entry.id   AF-A0A1W9MYR3-F1
#
_cell.length_a   1.000
_cell.length_b   1.000
_cell.length_c   1.000
_cell.angle_alpha   90.00
_cell.angle_beta   90.00
_cell.angle_gamma   90.00
#
_symmetry.space_group_name_H-M   'P 1'
#
loop_
_entity.id
_entity.type
_entity.pdbx_description
1 polymer ?
#
loop_
_entity_poly.entity_id
_entity_poly.type
_entity_poly.pdbx_seq_one_letter_code
_entity_poly.pdbx_strand_id
1 'polypeptide(L)'
;MDNKRNLIICLLFIAFFSGKASAQEDTLNASHAANHSFYVPGAVLTITNRIEYTGTLTALGMNVNLPRDWSYVSVSTGGTMIRVMDTGDLEIFWTSIPTSPVEFSYMVKTSEESISDQKIESRILYYRSSETERIAQVLPDYLIFEVAGDINNDGSVTLADAVIALRVGAGTDTAGYVRGDYAVSGIDVSGDDKVGIEEAVYVLTRLVMQKE
;
A
#
# COMPACT_ATOMS: atom_id res chain seq x y z
N MET A 1 -4.63 -59.39 -56.76
CA MET A 1 -4.98 -58.43 -55.70
C MET A 1 -4.51 -59.04 -54.40
N ASP A 2 -3.29 -58.72 -53.97
CA ASP A 2 -2.80 -59.04 -52.63
C ASP A 2 -1.81 -57.96 -52.20
N ASN A 3 -1.93 -57.60 -50.93
CA ASN A 3 -1.61 -56.29 -50.38
C ASN A 3 -0.57 -56.47 -49.26
N LYS A 4 0.41 -55.56 -49.24
CA LYS A 4 1.28 -55.19 -48.11
C LYS A 4 2.30 -56.20 -47.59
N ARG A 5 3.57 -55.78 -47.63
CA ARG A 5 4.32 -55.33 -46.43
C ARG A 5 5.69 -54.77 -46.86
N ASN A 6 5.77 -53.45 -47.06
CA ASN A 6 7.05 -52.74 -47.15
C ASN A 6 7.49 -52.34 -45.74
N LEU A 7 8.66 -52.85 -45.34
CA LEU A 7 9.35 -52.59 -44.09
C LEU A 7 10.02 -51.21 -44.17
N ILE A 8 9.49 -50.21 -43.45
CA ILE A 8 10.12 -48.89 -43.32
C ILE A 8 11.15 -48.96 -42.19
N ILE A 9 12.43 -48.82 -42.54
CA ILE A 9 13.53 -48.67 -41.60
C ILE A 9 13.52 -47.21 -41.10
N CYS A 10 13.04 -46.98 -39.88
CA CYS A 10 13.16 -45.69 -39.20
C CYS A 10 14.61 -45.49 -38.72
N LEU A 11 15.35 -44.61 -39.39
CA LEU A 11 16.59 -44.03 -38.90
C LEU A 11 16.28 -43.19 -37.66
N LEU A 12 16.72 -43.65 -36.49
CA LEU A 12 16.63 -42.94 -35.23
C LEU A 12 17.64 -41.77 -35.26
N PHE A 13 17.17 -40.56 -35.55
CA PHE A 13 17.94 -39.34 -35.32
C PHE A 13 18.00 -39.11 -33.80
N ILE A 14 19.13 -39.42 -33.17
CA ILE A 14 19.41 -38.96 -31.80
C ILE A 14 19.76 -37.48 -31.91
N ALA A 15 18.78 -36.62 -31.62
CA ALA A 15 19.03 -35.21 -31.38
C ALA A 15 19.79 -35.08 -30.05
N PHE A 16 21.08 -34.76 -30.12
CA PHE A 16 21.79 -34.20 -28.96
C PHE A 16 21.16 -32.83 -28.66
N PHE A 17 20.24 -32.78 -27.70
CA PHE A 17 19.87 -31.53 -27.06
C PHE A 17 21.06 -31.11 -26.20
N SER A 18 21.93 -30.26 -26.77
CA SER A 18 22.80 -29.41 -25.95
C SER A 18 21.88 -28.48 -25.17
N GLY A 19 21.53 -28.87 -23.95
CA GLY A 19 20.88 -27.98 -22.99
C GLY A 19 21.80 -26.80 -22.78
N LYS A 20 21.56 -25.68 -23.47
CA LYS A 20 22.08 -24.40 -23.02
C LYS A 20 21.42 -24.21 -21.66
N ALA A 21 22.20 -24.32 -20.58
CA ALA A 21 21.80 -23.76 -19.31
C ALA A 21 21.50 -22.30 -19.59
N SER A 22 20.22 -21.92 -19.55
CA SER A 22 19.87 -20.51 -19.51
C SER A 22 20.51 -19.97 -18.25
N ALA A 23 21.35 -18.95 -18.36
CA ALA A 23 21.63 -18.14 -17.18
C ALA A 23 20.27 -17.65 -16.69
N GLN A 24 19.91 -18.00 -15.46
CA GLN A 24 18.72 -17.44 -14.86
C GLN A 24 19.01 -15.96 -14.64
N GLU A 25 18.27 -15.09 -15.31
CA GLU A 25 18.45 -13.64 -15.12
C GLU A 25 18.16 -13.30 -13.67
N ASP A 26 19.03 -12.48 -13.09
CA ASP A 26 18.79 -11.94 -11.77
C ASP A 26 17.54 -11.04 -11.80
N THR A 27 16.62 -11.26 -10.86
CA THR A 27 15.36 -10.52 -10.78
C THR A 27 15.34 -9.58 -9.57
N LEU A 28 14.50 -8.55 -9.64
CA LEU A 28 14.10 -7.75 -8.48
C LEU A 28 12.62 -7.38 -8.63
N ASN A 29 11.82 -7.80 -7.67
CA ASN A 29 10.40 -7.47 -7.53
C ASN A 29 10.21 -6.72 -6.23
N ALA A 30 9.32 -5.74 -6.24
CA ALA A 30 8.98 -4.99 -5.05
C ALA A 30 7.50 -4.68 -5.00
N SER A 31 6.95 -4.69 -3.80
CA SER A 31 5.58 -4.28 -3.51
C SER A 31 5.57 -3.40 -2.28
N HIS A 32 4.60 -2.50 -2.25
CA HIS A 32 4.20 -1.80 -1.04
C HIS A 32 2.68 -1.88 -0.89
N ALA A 33 2.23 -1.80 0.36
CA ALA A 33 0.83 -1.79 0.71
C ALA A 33 0.62 -0.95 1.97
N ALA A 34 -0.33 -0.03 1.91
CA ALA A 34 -0.87 0.62 3.08
C ALA A 34 -1.62 -0.40 3.95
N ASN A 35 -1.65 -0.17 5.25
CA ASN A 35 -2.40 -1.01 6.17
C ASN A 35 -3.92 -1.02 5.89
N HIS A 36 -4.41 0.00 5.18
CA HIS A 36 -5.77 0.10 4.68
C HIS A 36 -5.80 0.65 3.25
N SER A 37 -6.85 0.34 2.48
CA SER A 37 -7.06 0.88 1.12
C SER A 37 -7.66 2.29 1.10
N PHE A 38 -7.74 2.95 2.26
CA PHE A 38 -8.29 4.28 2.43
C PHE A 38 -7.41 5.10 3.37
N TYR A 39 -7.70 6.40 3.46
CA TYR A 39 -7.10 7.28 4.43
C TYR A 39 -8.08 8.34 4.95
N VAL A 40 -7.87 8.73 6.20
CA VAL A 40 -8.54 9.89 6.82
C VAL A 40 -7.53 11.04 6.89
N PRO A 41 -7.91 12.28 6.56
CA PRO A 41 -7.04 13.46 6.73
C PRO A 41 -6.49 13.60 8.15
N GLY A 42 -5.18 13.88 8.26
CA GLY A 42 -4.48 14.03 9.53
C GLY A 42 -4.12 12.73 10.26
N ALA A 43 -4.63 11.58 9.81
CA ALA A 43 -4.32 10.28 10.39
C ALA A 43 -2.92 9.79 10.02
N VAL A 44 -2.41 8.80 10.76
CA VAL A 44 -1.16 8.12 10.45
C VAL A 44 -1.45 6.83 9.68
N LEU A 45 -0.82 6.67 8.52
CA LEU A 45 -0.82 5.44 7.73
C LEU A 45 0.49 4.70 7.88
N THR A 46 0.41 3.38 7.90
CA THR A 46 1.57 2.50 7.87
C THR A 46 1.67 1.85 6.50
N ILE A 47 2.80 2.04 5.82
CA ILE A 47 3.09 1.44 4.53
C ILE A 47 4.11 0.32 4.74
N THR A 48 3.72 -0.92 4.42
CA THR A 48 4.57 -2.11 4.48
C THR A 48 5.15 -2.40 3.12
N ASN A 49 6.45 -2.67 3.06
CA ASN A 49 7.19 -2.86 1.83
C ASN A 49 7.88 -4.23 1.86
N ARG A 50 7.92 -4.87 0.70
CA ARG A 50 8.65 -6.12 0.47
C ARG A 50 9.45 -6.01 -0.82
N ILE A 51 10.75 -6.25 -0.73
CA ILE A 51 11.66 -6.30 -1.89
C ILE A 51 12.25 -7.71 -1.96
N GLU A 52 12.02 -8.39 -3.07
CA GLU A 52 12.59 -9.69 -3.38
C GLU A 52 13.56 -9.56 -4.54
N TYR A 53 14.78 -10.07 -4.38
CA TYR A 53 15.74 -10.11 -5.47
C TYR A 53 16.59 -11.38 -5.44
N THR A 54 17.12 -11.74 -6.60
CA THR A 54 18.16 -12.77 -6.76
C THR A 54 19.50 -12.13 -7.14
N GLY A 55 20.59 -12.89 -6.99
CA GLY A 55 21.94 -12.43 -7.26
C GLY A 55 22.48 -11.44 -6.23
N THR A 56 23.59 -10.76 -6.56
CA THR A 56 24.28 -9.84 -5.66
C THR A 56 24.03 -8.39 -6.07
N LEU A 57 23.49 -7.59 -5.14
CA LEU A 57 23.38 -6.14 -5.29
C LEU A 57 24.61 -5.46 -4.68
N THR A 58 24.99 -4.32 -5.25
CA THR A 58 26.06 -3.43 -4.74
C THR A 58 25.53 -2.12 -4.16
N ALA A 59 24.28 -1.77 -4.47
CA ALA A 59 23.52 -0.71 -3.79
C ALA A 59 22.01 -1.00 -3.87
N LEU A 60 21.27 -0.52 -2.87
CA LEU A 60 19.82 -0.61 -2.79
C LEU A 60 19.26 0.67 -2.17
N GLY A 61 18.24 1.23 -2.82
CA GLY A 61 17.47 2.36 -2.33
C GLY A 61 16.06 2.39 -2.90
N MET A 62 15.24 3.28 -2.38
CA MET A 62 13.85 3.49 -2.77
C MET A 62 13.54 4.99 -2.75
N ASN A 63 12.86 5.47 -3.79
CA ASN A 63 12.18 6.75 -3.73
C ASN A 63 10.68 6.52 -3.54
N VAL A 64 10.09 7.33 -2.67
CA VAL A 64 8.65 7.36 -2.42
C VAL A 64 8.15 8.75 -2.77
N ASN A 65 7.23 8.82 -3.72
CA ASN A 65 6.48 10.02 -4.00
C ASN A 65 5.25 10.08 -3.11
N LEU A 66 5.24 11.05 -2.20
CA LEU A 66 4.12 11.24 -1.29
C LEU A 66 3.09 12.19 -1.90
N PRO A 67 1.80 12.02 -1.58
CA PRO A 67 0.81 13.05 -1.84
C PRO A 67 1.23 14.38 -1.22
N ARG A 68 0.75 15.47 -1.81
CA ARG A 68 1.09 16.83 -1.38
C ARG A 68 0.77 17.03 0.10
N ASP A 69 1.68 17.66 0.83
CA ASP A 69 1.56 18.03 2.24
C ASP A 69 1.45 16.83 3.21
N TRP A 70 1.63 15.59 2.73
CA TRP A 70 1.82 14.43 3.60
C TRP A 70 3.24 14.44 4.16
N SER A 71 3.42 13.94 5.39
CA SER A 71 4.69 14.03 6.09
C SER A 71 5.16 12.69 6.63
N TYR A 72 6.47 12.48 6.61
CA TYR A 72 7.11 11.33 7.22
C TYR A 72 6.98 11.34 8.75
N VAL A 73 6.70 10.17 9.33
CA VAL A 73 6.65 9.96 10.78
C VAL A 73 7.82 9.09 11.24
N SER A 74 7.93 7.86 10.74
CA SER A 74 8.95 6.91 11.18
C SER A 74 9.21 5.80 10.17
N VAL A 75 10.31 5.06 10.31
CA VAL A 75 10.63 3.85 9.54
C VAL A 75 11.05 2.75 10.51
N SER A 76 10.60 1.51 10.29
CA SER A 76 11.04 0.34 11.06
C SER A 76 12.50 0.07 10.75
N THR A 77 13.36 0.13 11.76
CA THR A 77 14.82 0.18 11.57
C THR A 77 15.45 -1.20 11.41
N GLY A 78 16.28 -1.33 10.37
CA GLY A 78 17.18 -2.46 10.12
C GLY A 78 18.25 -2.11 9.08
N GLY A 79 19.22 -1.25 9.43
CA GLY A 79 20.30 -0.83 8.52
C GLY A 79 19.89 0.21 7.47
N THR A 80 18.69 0.77 7.61
CA THR A 80 18.06 1.72 6.68
C THR A 80 18.28 3.16 7.14
N MET A 81 18.64 4.03 6.20
CA MET A 81 18.68 5.48 6.36
C MET A 81 17.52 6.09 5.58
N ILE A 82 16.98 7.20 6.10
CA ILE A 82 15.92 7.96 5.44
C ILE A 82 16.33 9.42 5.28
N ARG A 83 16.00 9.98 4.12
CA ARG A 83 16.11 11.39 3.80
C ARG A 83 14.74 11.88 3.34
N VAL A 84 14.27 12.96 3.96
CA VAL A 84 13.09 13.71 3.50
C VAL A 84 13.58 14.81 2.58
N MET A 85 13.05 14.85 1.35
CA MET A 85 13.42 15.83 0.33
C MET A 85 12.68 17.14 0.56
N ASP A 86 13.14 18.23 -0.08
CA ASP A 86 12.46 19.54 -0.01
C ASP A 86 11.02 19.50 -0.53
N THR A 87 10.68 18.52 -1.38
CA THR A 87 9.32 18.26 -1.88
C THR A 87 8.41 17.55 -0.87
N GLY A 88 8.96 17.02 0.22
CA GLY A 88 8.28 16.11 1.16
C GLY A 88 8.42 14.62 0.81
N ASP A 89 8.90 14.30 -0.40
CA ASP A 89 9.16 12.92 -0.85
C ASP A 89 10.25 12.25 -0.01
N LEU A 90 10.25 10.92 -0.02
CA LEU A 90 11.19 10.13 0.78
C LEU A 90 12.22 9.46 -0.10
N GLU A 91 13.45 9.43 0.40
CA GLU A 91 14.50 8.56 -0.09
C GLU A 91 14.97 7.66 1.05
N ILE A 92 14.89 6.36 0.79
CA ILE A 92 15.22 5.30 1.73
C ILE A 92 16.38 4.52 1.14
N PHE A 93 17.46 4.33 1.87
CA PHE A 93 18.62 3.61 1.35
C PHE A 93 19.31 2.76 2.41
N TRP A 94 19.97 1.70 1.96
CA TRP A 94 20.64 0.76 2.84
C TRP A 94 22.16 0.93 2.75
N THR A 95 22.79 1.17 3.90
CA THR A 95 24.26 1.23 4.01
C THR A 95 24.88 -0.17 4.05
N SER A 96 24.11 -1.15 4.52
CA SER A 96 24.38 -2.57 4.41
C SER A 96 23.17 -3.23 3.78
N ILE A 97 23.34 -3.85 2.61
CA ILE A 97 22.25 -4.41 1.83
C ILE A 97 21.70 -5.64 2.57
N PRO A 98 20.42 -5.65 2.99
CA PRO A 98 19.84 -6.78 3.69
C PRO A 98 19.63 -7.95 2.75
N THR A 99 19.67 -9.18 3.25
CA THR A 99 19.35 -10.37 2.45
C THR A 99 17.89 -10.36 2.02
N SER A 100 17.62 -10.76 0.77
CA SER A 100 16.27 -10.98 0.25
C SER A 100 15.53 -12.08 1.03
N PRO A 101 14.24 -11.91 1.37
CA PRO A 101 13.43 -10.71 1.14
C PRO A 101 13.76 -9.60 2.14
N VAL A 102 13.75 -8.36 1.66
CA VAL A 102 13.84 -7.15 2.51
C VAL A 102 12.43 -6.73 2.88
N GLU A 103 12.12 -6.74 4.17
CA GLU A 103 10.83 -6.30 4.71
C GLU A 103 11.03 -5.11 5.64
N PHE A 104 10.27 -4.04 5.41
CA PHE A 104 10.28 -2.86 6.25
C PHE A 104 8.99 -2.07 6.08
N SER A 105 8.64 -1.28 7.10
CA SER A 105 7.51 -0.37 7.05
C SER A 105 7.95 1.08 7.31
N TYR A 106 7.27 2.02 6.69
CA TYR A 106 7.36 3.43 7.07
C TYR A 106 5.97 3.98 7.38
N MET A 107 5.92 4.99 8.22
CA MET A 107 4.70 5.67 8.63
C MET A 107 4.69 7.09 8.09
N VAL A 108 3.54 7.52 7.60
CA VAL A 108 3.29 8.88 7.13
C VAL A 108 2.05 9.44 7.81
N LYS A 109 2.08 10.73 8.14
CA LYS A 109 0.90 11.49 8.53
C LYS A 109 0.29 12.06 7.25
N THR A 110 -0.98 11.75 7.01
CA THR A 110 -1.74 12.31 5.89
C THR A 110 -2.02 13.79 6.11
N SER A 111 -2.17 14.55 5.03
CA SER A 111 -2.49 15.98 5.14
C SER A 111 -3.92 16.17 5.62
N GLU A 112 -4.10 17.07 6.60
CA GLU A 112 -5.41 17.52 7.11
C GLU A 112 -6.22 18.23 6.01
N GLU A 113 -5.56 18.74 4.97
CA GLU A 113 -6.15 19.47 3.83
C GLU A 113 -6.52 18.55 2.65
N SER A 114 -6.35 17.24 2.79
CA SER A 114 -6.68 16.30 1.72
C SER A 114 -8.19 16.16 1.59
N ILE A 115 -8.71 16.13 0.35
CA ILE A 115 -10.17 16.12 0.06
C ILE A 115 -10.57 15.14 -1.05
N SER A 116 -9.65 14.29 -1.50
CA SER A 116 -9.88 13.37 -2.63
C SER A 116 -8.97 12.17 -2.54
N ASP A 117 -9.29 11.09 -3.25
CA ASP A 117 -8.43 9.92 -3.36
C ASP A 117 -6.99 10.30 -3.69
N GLN A 118 -6.04 9.57 -3.10
CA GLN A 118 -4.61 9.79 -3.26
C GLN A 118 -3.93 8.51 -3.75
N LYS A 119 -2.69 8.66 -4.21
CA LYS A 119 -1.82 7.52 -4.46
C LYS A 119 -0.45 7.75 -3.86
N ILE A 120 0.17 6.69 -3.37
CA ILE A 120 1.59 6.68 -3.03
C ILE A 120 2.31 5.94 -4.16
N GLU A 121 3.24 6.59 -4.82
CA GLU A 121 4.06 5.97 -5.86
C GLU A 121 5.45 5.70 -5.33
N SER A 122 6.07 4.59 -5.75
CA SER A 122 7.45 4.32 -5.36
C SER A 122 8.24 3.54 -6.40
N ARG A 123 9.56 3.65 -6.31
CA ARG A 123 10.51 2.95 -7.18
C ARG A 123 11.71 2.50 -6.39
N ILE A 124 12.21 1.30 -6.71
CA ILE A 124 13.47 0.77 -6.18
C ILE A 124 14.59 1.14 -7.14
N LEU A 125 15.68 1.70 -6.60
CA LEU A 125 16.93 1.98 -7.30
C LEU A 125 17.96 0.96 -6.82
N TYR A 126 18.65 0.29 -7.74
CA TYR A 126 19.66 -0.70 -7.37
C TYR A 126 20.79 -0.78 -8.38
N TYR A 127 21.93 -1.28 -7.91
CA TYR A 127 23.11 -1.56 -8.72
C TYR A 127 23.55 -3.01 -8.54
N ARG A 128 24.17 -3.56 -9.60
CA ARG A 128 24.86 -4.86 -9.60
C ARG A 128 26.32 -4.65 -10.00
N SER A 129 27.20 -5.60 -9.67
CA SER A 129 28.66 -5.48 -9.82
C SER A 129 29.20 -5.20 -11.23
N SER A 130 28.36 -5.20 -12.26
CA SER A 130 28.73 -4.99 -13.66
C SER A 130 27.76 -4.10 -14.44
N GLU A 131 26.82 -3.41 -13.78
CA GLU A 131 25.72 -2.71 -14.45
C GLU A 131 25.62 -1.24 -14.06
N THR A 132 24.99 -0.45 -14.94
CA THR A 132 24.48 0.89 -14.62
C THR A 132 23.32 0.80 -13.63
N GLU A 133 22.90 1.95 -13.08
CA GLU A 133 21.70 2.02 -12.24
C GLU A 133 20.50 1.35 -12.91
N ARG A 134 19.74 0.56 -12.14
CA ARG A 134 18.49 -0.05 -12.57
C ARG A 134 17.36 0.40 -11.68
N ILE A 135 16.17 0.44 -12.28
CA ILE A 135 14.94 0.84 -11.62
C ILE A 135 13.95 -0.32 -11.68
N ALA A 136 13.34 -0.65 -10.55
CA ALA A 136 12.11 -1.44 -10.50
C ALA A 136 10.96 -0.56 -10.02
N GLN A 137 9.88 -0.52 -10.81
CA GLN A 137 8.67 0.19 -10.42
C GLN A 137 7.93 -0.62 -9.35
N VAL A 138 7.41 0.08 -8.35
CA VAL A 138 6.47 -0.49 -7.40
C VAL A 138 5.09 0.01 -7.79
N LEU A 139 4.12 -0.90 -7.91
CA LEU A 139 2.74 -0.50 -8.23
C LEU A 139 2.24 0.46 -7.15
N PRO A 140 1.56 1.56 -7.51
CA PRO A 140 1.09 2.53 -6.54
C PRO A 140 0.02 1.95 -5.59
N ASP A 141 0.06 2.42 -4.35
CA ASP A 141 -1.03 2.28 -3.40
C ASP A 141 -2.09 3.34 -3.67
N TYR A 142 -3.24 2.93 -4.19
CA TYR A 142 -4.42 3.80 -4.33
C TYR A 142 -5.19 3.83 -3.01
N LEU A 143 -5.39 5.04 -2.47
CA LEU A 143 -6.02 5.28 -1.19
C LEU A 143 -7.31 6.07 -1.39
N ILE A 144 -8.42 5.44 -1.04
CA ILE A 144 -9.75 6.04 -1.02
C ILE A 144 -9.79 7.10 0.08
N PHE A 145 -10.34 8.27 -0.23
CA PHE A 145 -10.55 9.32 0.77
C PHE A 145 -11.75 8.99 1.65
N GLU A 146 -11.55 9.04 2.98
CA GLU A 146 -12.58 8.83 3.98
C GLU A 146 -12.69 10.02 4.93
N VAL A 147 -13.92 10.32 5.33
CA VAL A 147 -14.21 11.44 6.21
C VAL A 147 -14.50 10.91 7.61
N ALA A 148 -13.58 11.10 8.55
CA ALA A 148 -13.83 10.68 9.94
C ALA A 148 -15.13 11.28 10.48
N GLY A 149 -15.97 10.42 11.07
CA GLY A 149 -17.31 10.75 11.57
C GLY A 149 -18.46 10.69 10.55
N ASP A 150 -18.22 10.35 9.27
CA ASP A 150 -19.25 10.18 8.24
C ASP A 150 -19.87 8.76 8.31
N ILE A 151 -20.87 8.61 9.18
CA ILE A 151 -21.43 7.30 9.55
C ILE A 151 -22.32 6.74 8.46
N ASN A 152 -22.99 7.61 7.71
CA ASN A 152 -23.94 7.21 6.66
C ASN A 152 -23.29 7.13 5.26
N ASN A 153 -22.01 7.46 5.13
CA ASN A 153 -21.24 7.45 3.89
C ASN A 153 -21.83 8.39 2.82
N ASP A 154 -22.29 9.58 3.24
CA ASP A 154 -22.78 10.62 2.34
C ASP A 154 -21.69 11.62 1.89
N GLY A 155 -20.45 11.41 2.34
CA GLY A 155 -19.27 12.20 2.03
C GLY A 155 -19.14 13.45 2.90
N SER A 156 -20.05 13.67 3.86
CA SER A 156 -20.08 14.83 4.74
C SER A 156 -20.19 14.41 6.20
N VAL A 157 -19.81 15.30 7.10
CA VAL A 157 -20.09 15.12 8.53
C VAL A 157 -21.06 16.17 8.98
N THR A 158 -22.25 15.71 9.33
CA THR A 158 -23.43 16.53 9.56
C THR A 158 -24.14 16.12 10.84
N LEU A 159 -25.20 16.86 11.19
CA LEU A 159 -26.05 16.45 12.32
C LEU A 159 -26.71 15.09 12.09
N ALA A 160 -26.85 14.63 10.84
CA ALA A 160 -27.38 13.31 10.54
C ALA A 160 -26.50 12.21 11.15
N ASP A 161 -25.18 12.32 11.02
CA ASP A 161 -24.21 11.38 11.60
C ASP A 161 -24.32 11.34 13.12
N ALA A 162 -24.38 12.51 13.76
CA ALA A 162 -24.55 12.59 15.22
C ALA A 162 -25.87 11.94 15.68
N VAL A 163 -26.96 12.14 14.94
CA VAL A 163 -28.25 11.53 15.26
C VAL A 163 -28.18 10.01 15.09
N ILE A 164 -27.48 9.50 14.08
CA ILE A 164 -27.30 8.06 13.88
C ILE A 164 -26.50 7.46 15.04
N ALA A 165 -25.41 8.09 15.45
CA ALA A 165 -24.63 7.66 16.60
C ALA A 165 -25.44 7.62 17.90
N LEU A 166 -26.24 8.65 18.17
CA LEU A 166 -27.14 8.69 19.33
C LEU A 166 -28.24 7.62 19.26
N ARG A 167 -28.76 7.33 18.05
CA ARG A 167 -29.74 6.25 17.83
C ARG A 167 -29.16 4.89 18.14
N VAL A 168 -27.90 4.63 17.77
CA VAL A 168 -27.18 3.41 18.13
C VAL A 168 -27.03 3.32 19.65
N GLY A 169 -26.53 4.40 20.30
CA GLY A 169 -26.39 4.44 21.76
C GLY A 169 -27.70 4.28 22.53
N ALA A 170 -28.83 4.72 21.95
CA ALA A 170 -30.17 4.55 22.52
C ALA A 170 -30.79 3.16 22.26
N GLY A 171 -30.11 2.27 21.51
CA GLY A 171 -30.61 0.95 21.16
C GLY A 171 -31.81 0.98 20.19
N THR A 172 -31.92 2.02 19.37
CA THR A 172 -32.97 2.14 18.35
C THR A 172 -32.55 1.49 17.03
N ASP A 173 -33.52 1.15 16.17
CA ASP A 173 -33.22 0.57 14.87
C ASP A 173 -32.45 1.55 13.98
N THR A 174 -31.27 1.13 13.54
CA THR A 174 -30.36 1.89 12.68
C THR A 174 -30.07 1.17 11.36
N ALA A 175 -30.84 0.13 11.03
CA ALA A 175 -30.66 -0.60 9.79
C ALA A 175 -30.72 0.33 8.57
N GLY A 176 -29.66 0.31 7.76
CA GLY A 176 -29.52 1.14 6.56
C GLY A 176 -29.08 2.58 6.80
N TYR A 177 -28.85 2.99 8.06
CA TYR A 177 -28.28 4.31 8.38
C TYR A 177 -26.79 4.28 8.66
N VAL A 178 -26.27 3.15 9.17
CA VAL A 178 -24.84 2.94 9.37
C VAL A 178 -24.29 2.20 8.15
N ARG A 179 -23.20 2.71 7.57
CA ARG A 179 -22.50 2.04 6.47
C ARG A 179 -22.03 0.63 6.89
N GLY A 180 -22.13 -0.33 5.97
CA GLY A 180 -21.87 -1.75 6.27
C GLY A 180 -20.41 -2.09 6.59
N ASP A 181 -19.50 -1.21 6.22
CA ASP A 181 -18.05 -1.31 6.41
C ASP A 181 -17.53 -0.43 7.56
N TYR A 182 -18.42 0.07 8.45
CA TYR A 182 -18.05 1.00 9.53
C TYR A 182 -16.81 0.58 10.33
N ALA A 183 -16.77 -0.66 10.81
CA ALA A 183 -15.66 -1.18 11.63
C ALA A 183 -14.30 -1.21 10.89
N VAL A 184 -14.31 -1.10 9.57
CA VAL A 184 -13.11 -1.14 8.75
C VAL A 184 -12.92 0.12 7.91
N SER A 185 -13.82 1.12 7.94
CA SER A 185 -13.74 2.30 7.08
C SER A 185 -12.87 3.43 7.66
N GLY A 186 -12.26 3.20 8.83
CA GLY A 186 -11.37 4.15 9.52
C GLY A 186 -12.00 5.45 9.96
N ILE A 187 -13.32 5.56 9.86
CA ILE A 187 -14.10 6.68 10.37
C ILE A 187 -14.46 6.51 11.85
N ASP A 188 -14.25 5.31 12.41
CA ASP A 188 -14.37 5.02 13.84
C ASP A 188 -13.37 5.89 14.58
N VAL A 189 -13.90 6.82 15.37
CA VAL A 189 -13.08 7.84 16.04
C VAL A 189 -12.52 7.33 17.35
N SER A 190 -13.12 6.28 17.91
CA SER A 190 -12.75 5.69 19.19
C SER A 190 -11.87 4.44 19.06
N GLY A 191 -11.94 3.77 17.91
CA GLY A 191 -11.20 2.53 17.62
C GLY A 191 -11.77 1.30 18.31
N ASP A 192 -13.07 1.29 18.64
CA ASP A 192 -13.76 0.19 19.33
C ASP A 192 -14.65 -0.66 18.40
N ASP A 193 -14.57 -0.41 17.09
CA ASP A 193 -15.32 -1.02 16.00
C ASP A 193 -16.85 -0.82 16.08
N LYS A 194 -17.33 0.15 16.87
CA LYS A 194 -18.76 0.41 17.08
C LYS A 194 -19.09 1.89 16.95
N VAL A 195 -20.29 2.14 16.43
CA VAL A 195 -20.87 3.48 16.51
C VAL A 195 -21.36 3.69 17.96
N GLY A 196 -20.90 4.76 18.60
CA GLY A 196 -21.16 5.07 19.99
C GLY A 196 -21.35 6.56 20.27
N ILE A 197 -21.25 6.92 21.56
CA ILE A 197 -21.41 8.31 21.99
C ILE A 197 -20.19 9.15 21.60
N GLU A 198 -19.04 8.50 21.48
CA GLU A 198 -17.76 9.03 21.05
C GLU A 198 -17.88 9.65 19.64
N GLU A 199 -18.51 8.93 18.69
CA GLU A 199 -18.78 9.45 17.35
C GLU A 199 -19.75 10.63 17.39
N ALA A 200 -20.80 10.56 18.20
CA ALA A 200 -21.75 11.67 18.34
C ALA A 200 -21.05 12.94 18.85
N VAL A 201 -20.21 12.81 19.88
CA VAL A 201 -19.43 13.92 20.44
C VAL A 201 -18.44 14.46 19.41
N TYR A 202 -17.74 13.59 18.68
CA TYR A 202 -16.82 13.99 17.64
C TYR A 202 -17.51 14.80 16.53
N VAL A 203 -18.61 14.27 15.98
CA VAL A 203 -19.39 14.93 14.92
C VAL A 203 -19.87 16.31 15.41
N LEU A 204 -20.47 16.38 16.60
CA LEU A 204 -20.96 17.64 17.16
C LEU A 204 -19.83 18.64 17.39
N THR A 205 -18.67 18.19 17.87
CA THR A 205 -17.49 19.04 18.06
C THR A 205 -17.01 19.58 16.72
N ARG A 206 -16.90 18.73 15.70
CA ARG A 206 -16.51 19.14 14.35
C ARG A 206 -17.45 20.19 13.77
N LEU A 207 -18.76 20.03 13.95
CA LEU A 207 -19.77 20.97 13.46
C LEU A 207 -19.70 22.34 14.13
N VAL A 208 -19.24 22.40 15.38
CA VAL A 208 -19.00 23.67 16.07
C VAL A 208 -17.77 24.37 15.46
N MET A 209 -16.70 23.61 15.19
CA MET A 209 -15.46 24.16 14.63
C MET A 209 -15.60 24.65 13.18
N GLN A 210 -16.53 24.10 12.39
CA GLN A 210 -16.77 24.54 11.00
C GLN A 210 -17.51 25.88 10.87
N LYS A 211 -18.00 26.46 11.97
CA LYS A 211 -18.79 27.71 11.95
C LYS A 211 -17.95 28.98 12.12
N GLU A 212 -16.63 28.84 12.27
CA GLU A 212 -15.67 29.95 12.37
C GLU A 212 -14.87 30.11 11.07
#